data_AF-A0A3M1FSL9-F1
#
_entry.id   AF-A0A3M1FSL9-F1
#
_cell.length_a   1.000
_cell.length_b   1.000
_cell.length_c   1.000
_cell.angle_alpha   90.00
_cell.angle_beta   90.00
_cell.angle_gamma   90.00
#
_symmetry.space_group_name_H-M   'P 1'
#
loop_
_entity.id
_entity.type
_entity.pdbx_description
1 polymer ?
#
loop_
_entity_poly.entity_id
_entity_poly.type
_entity_poly.pdbx_seq_one_letter_code
_entity_poly.pdbx_strand_id
1 'polypeptide(L)'
;MKHSQGLRRVSTVFSILAGICFILTACNGPHQSDGNEIRIDTINTATPVERLIRSEDIPVENCGGTGSAHRTIARTKTVNSSISIGRTAQIEGGGEVEIPEIIKANLKASISQKYANQIFEGTQITDEIEVEVAAGTHVIYTIEWVQESYTSTVRYVDGTGRTYIAPYTYKVEVPKQNGSKNVPCPTPTQDASAAPQIPPAAEPVTPSPPPTEFLGGGSGQLVFSAWQNGSQYNSQIYLLNLGTGLDTIDTD
;
A
#
# COMPACT_ATOMS: atom_id res chain seq x y z
N MET A 1 -38.16 18.06 -26.48
CA MET A 1 -38.25 17.95 -25.01
C MET A 1 -36.91 18.38 -24.43
N LYS A 2 -36.92 19.45 -23.62
CA LYS A 2 -35.73 20.08 -23.03
C LYS A 2 -35.29 19.26 -21.81
N HIS A 3 -34.04 18.81 -21.77
CA HIS A 3 -33.42 18.39 -20.51
C HIS A 3 -32.27 19.32 -20.17
N SER A 4 -32.42 19.88 -18.98
CA SER A 4 -31.71 21.00 -18.40
C SER A 4 -30.40 20.50 -17.79
N GLN A 5 -29.27 21.05 -18.22
CA GLN A 5 -27.98 20.84 -17.56
C GLN A 5 -27.92 21.71 -16.29
N GLY A 6 -28.06 21.06 -15.14
CA GLY A 6 -27.85 21.67 -13.83
C GLY A 6 -26.37 21.74 -13.47
N LEU A 7 -25.67 22.77 -13.95
CA LEU A 7 -24.30 23.08 -13.58
C LEU A 7 -24.28 23.63 -12.14
N ARG A 8 -24.04 22.77 -11.14
CA ARG A 8 -23.81 23.23 -9.76
C ARG A 8 -22.35 23.61 -9.59
N ARG A 9 -22.12 24.92 -9.48
CA ARG A 9 -20.87 25.52 -8.98
C ARG A 9 -20.71 25.12 -7.51
N VAL A 10 -19.74 24.27 -7.19
CA VAL A 10 -19.29 24.09 -5.81
C VAL A 10 -18.22 25.15 -5.53
N SER A 11 -18.59 26.07 -4.65
CA SER A 11 -17.82 27.23 -4.25
C SER A 11 -16.73 26.84 -3.27
N THR A 12 -15.50 27.11 -3.66
CA THR A 12 -14.35 27.58 -2.87
C THR A 12 -14.53 27.64 -1.35
N VAL A 13 -13.81 26.77 -0.62
CA VAL A 13 -13.27 27.07 0.71
C VAL A 13 -11.75 26.87 0.64
N PHE A 14 -11.09 27.90 0.14
CA PHE A 14 -9.66 28.15 0.34
C PHE A 14 -9.56 28.86 1.70
N SER A 15 -9.00 28.22 2.73
CA SER A 15 -8.55 28.92 3.94
C SER A 15 -7.62 28.09 4.81
N ILE A 16 -6.40 28.61 4.94
CA ILE A 16 -5.49 28.52 6.09
C ILE A 16 -4.76 27.17 6.26
N LEU A 17 -3.67 27.02 5.50
CA LEU A 17 -2.44 26.36 5.98
C LEU A 17 -1.22 27.02 5.34
N ALA A 18 -1.12 28.33 5.55
CA ALA A 18 0.10 29.10 5.38
C ALA A 18 0.81 29.18 6.73
N GLY A 19 1.82 28.34 6.95
CA GLY A 19 2.65 28.43 8.15
C GLY A 19 3.16 27.08 8.66
N ILE A 20 4.07 26.46 7.90
CA ILE A 20 5.21 25.61 8.31
C ILE A 20 5.77 25.05 6.99
N CYS A 21 6.60 25.84 6.31
CA CYS A 21 7.42 25.37 5.19
C CYS A 21 8.70 26.23 5.11
N PHE A 22 9.29 26.51 6.28
CA PHE A 22 10.63 27.04 6.40
C PHE A 22 11.53 25.91 6.90
N ILE A 23 12.72 25.81 6.30
CA ILE A 23 13.85 24.93 6.65
C ILE A 23 13.79 23.48 6.10
N LEU A 24 13.71 23.33 4.77
CA LEU A 24 14.40 22.23 4.05
C LEU A 24 15.22 22.78 2.87
N THR A 25 15.73 24.00 3.02
CA THR A 25 16.68 24.62 2.09
C THR A 25 18.02 24.74 2.82
N ALA A 26 18.89 23.74 2.67
CA ALA A 26 20.36 23.80 2.82
C ALA A 26 20.97 22.50 3.41
N CYS A 27 20.94 21.42 2.64
CA CYS A 27 22.03 20.43 2.64
C CYS A 27 22.38 20.01 1.21
N ASN A 28 22.36 20.96 0.26
CA ASN A 28 23.10 20.79 -1.00
C ASN A 28 24.51 21.34 -0.76
N GLY A 29 25.29 20.64 0.07
CA GLY A 29 26.75 20.79 0.01
C GLY A 29 27.19 20.47 -1.42
N PRO A 30 28.27 21.08 -1.93
CA PRO A 30 28.80 20.71 -3.24
C PRO A 30 29.09 19.21 -3.20
N HIS A 31 28.23 18.44 -3.86
CA HIS A 31 28.40 17.01 -4.03
C HIS A 31 29.62 16.88 -4.94
N GLN A 32 30.79 16.70 -4.33
CA GLN A 32 32.02 16.43 -5.05
C GLN A 32 31.76 15.09 -5.74
N SER A 33 31.45 15.18 -7.03
CA SER A 33 31.18 14.04 -7.89
C SER A 33 32.48 13.28 -8.03
N ASP A 34 32.73 12.35 -7.11
CA ASP A 34 33.70 11.29 -7.31
C ASP A 34 33.33 10.64 -8.65
N GLY A 35 34.29 10.52 -9.57
CA GLY A 35 34.10 10.16 -10.98
C GLY A 35 33.50 8.77 -11.28
N ASN A 36 32.76 8.19 -10.34
CA ASN A 36 31.90 7.03 -10.46
C ASN A 36 30.41 7.38 -10.51
N GLU A 37 30.04 8.66 -10.65
CA GLU A 37 28.63 9.05 -10.77
C GLU A 37 28.01 8.47 -12.04
N ILE A 38 26.91 7.73 -11.87
CA ILE A 38 26.16 7.14 -12.98
C ILE A 38 25.06 8.11 -13.37
N ARG A 39 25.04 8.50 -14.64
CA ARG A 39 24.01 9.39 -15.17
C ARG A 39 22.96 8.57 -15.91
N ILE A 40 21.70 8.68 -15.50
CA ILE A 40 20.59 8.05 -16.20
C ILE A 40 20.18 8.95 -17.36
N ASP A 41 20.29 8.42 -18.57
CA ASP A 41 20.03 9.16 -19.79
C ASP A 41 18.55 9.07 -20.17
N THR A 42 17.99 7.87 -20.19
CA THR A 42 16.60 7.65 -20.59
C THR A 42 16.02 6.40 -19.94
N ILE A 43 14.80 6.51 -19.41
CA ILE A 43 14.00 5.36 -18.97
C ILE A 43 12.87 5.21 -19.98
N ASN A 44 12.92 4.16 -20.81
CA ASN A 44 11.87 3.89 -21.78
C ASN A 44 10.64 3.36 -21.04
N THR A 45 9.47 3.94 -21.28
CA THR A 45 8.20 3.42 -20.78
C THR A 45 7.63 2.39 -21.75
N ALA A 46 6.89 1.41 -21.22
CA ALA A 46 6.18 0.42 -22.02
C ALA A 46 4.69 0.46 -21.68
N THR A 47 3.85 -0.06 -22.57
CA THR A 47 2.45 -0.34 -22.24
C THR A 47 2.41 -1.48 -21.21
N PRO A 48 1.65 -1.33 -20.11
CA PRO A 48 1.57 -2.38 -19.10
C PRO A 48 0.86 -3.62 -19.66
N VAL A 49 1.31 -4.79 -19.21
CA VAL A 49 0.55 -6.04 -19.32
C VAL A 49 -0.22 -6.23 -18.02
N GLU A 50 -1.54 -6.29 -18.13
CA GLU A 50 -2.44 -6.45 -16.98
C GLU A 50 -2.72 -7.92 -16.69
N ARG A 51 -2.78 -8.26 -15.40
CA ARG A 51 -3.18 -9.59 -14.92
C ARG A 51 -4.00 -9.48 -13.65
N LEU A 52 -5.23 -10.01 -13.67
CA LEU A 52 -6.03 -10.19 -12.45
C LEU A 52 -5.31 -11.13 -11.48
N ILE A 53 -5.06 -10.68 -10.26
CA ILE A 53 -4.37 -11.47 -9.21
C ILE A 53 -5.30 -11.93 -8.10
N ARG A 54 -6.30 -11.12 -7.73
CA ARG A 54 -7.33 -11.48 -6.74
C ARG A 54 -8.56 -10.59 -6.94
N SER A 55 -9.66 -11.02 -6.34
CA SER A 55 -10.88 -10.23 -6.26
C SER A 55 -11.37 -10.19 -4.81
N GLU A 56 -11.93 -9.07 -4.39
CA GLU A 56 -12.49 -8.83 -3.06
C GLU A 56 -13.94 -8.35 -3.19
N ASP A 57 -14.87 -9.13 -2.64
CA ASP A 57 -16.27 -8.75 -2.55
C ASP A 57 -16.54 -8.04 -1.20
N ILE A 58 -17.20 -6.90 -1.25
CA ILE A 58 -17.56 -6.08 -0.10
C ILE A 58 -19.08 -5.99 -0.03
N PRO A 59 -19.72 -6.65 0.94
CA PRO A 59 -21.16 -6.54 1.12
C PRO A 59 -21.52 -5.22 1.82
N VAL A 60 -22.54 -4.55 1.29
CA VAL A 60 -23.18 -3.37 1.90
C VAL A 60 -24.65 -3.72 2.13
N GLU A 61 -25.02 -3.90 3.40
CA GLU A 61 -26.32 -4.45 3.77
C GLU A 61 -27.36 -3.36 4.09
N ASN A 62 -28.59 -3.59 3.64
CA ASN A 62 -29.79 -2.84 4.04
C ASN A 62 -31.00 -3.78 4.29
N CYS A 63 -30.74 -4.93 4.91
CA CYS A 63 -31.75 -5.97 5.10
C CYS A 63 -32.86 -5.62 6.10
N GLY A 64 -32.61 -4.68 7.03
CA GLY A 64 -33.59 -4.19 7.99
C GLY A 64 -34.19 -2.81 7.66
N GLY A 65 -33.78 -2.20 6.55
CA GLY A 65 -34.24 -0.86 6.18
C GLY A 65 -35.64 -0.89 5.58
N THR A 66 -36.44 0.13 5.90
CA THR A 66 -37.74 0.38 5.28
C THR A 66 -37.66 1.30 4.04
N GLY A 67 -36.48 1.86 3.76
CA GLY A 67 -36.20 2.71 2.61
C GLY A 67 -34.77 2.50 2.09
N SER A 68 -34.39 3.19 1.01
CA SER A 68 -33.02 3.15 0.52
C SER A 68 -32.06 3.80 1.53
N ALA A 69 -30.84 3.27 1.59
CA ALA A 69 -29.78 3.77 2.45
C ALA A 69 -28.56 4.15 1.61
N HIS A 70 -27.99 5.33 1.88
CA HIS A 70 -26.70 5.74 1.34
C HIS A 70 -25.58 5.32 2.29
N ARG A 71 -24.56 4.65 1.77
CA ARG A 71 -23.37 4.25 2.51
C ARG A 71 -22.14 4.68 1.75
N THR A 72 -21.21 5.31 2.43
CA THR A 72 -19.88 5.59 1.89
C THR A 72 -18.95 4.48 2.29
N ILE A 73 -18.41 3.75 1.32
CA ILE A 73 -17.28 2.86 1.56
C ILE A 73 -16.04 3.70 1.38
N ALA A 74 -15.26 3.91 2.44
CA ALA A 74 -13.95 4.53 2.36
C ALA A 74 -12.89 3.49 2.72
N ARG A 75 -11.92 3.27 1.84
CA ARG A 75 -10.82 2.33 2.09
C ARG A 75 -9.49 2.92 1.66
N THR A 76 -8.54 2.89 2.58
CA THR A 76 -7.13 3.12 2.26
C THR A 76 -6.50 1.78 1.95
N LYS A 77 -5.96 1.62 0.74
CA LYS A 77 -5.25 0.42 0.32
C LYS A 77 -3.82 0.80 -0.08
N THR A 78 -2.85 0.06 0.44
CA THR A 78 -1.45 0.23 0.06
C THR A 78 -1.20 -0.46 -1.28
N VAL A 79 -0.75 0.32 -2.27
CA VAL A 79 -0.28 -0.20 -3.55
C VAL A 79 1.08 -0.84 -3.35
N ASN A 80 1.21 -2.12 -3.68
CA ASN A 80 2.49 -2.81 -3.67
C ASN A 80 3.19 -2.58 -5.01
N SER A 81 4.50 -2.36 -4.97
CA SER A 81 5.30 -2.32 -6.20
C SER A 81 6.65 -2.99 -6.03
N SER A 82 7.20 -3.47 -7.14
CA SER A 82 8.52 -4.12 -7.19
C SER A 82 9.24 -3.82 -8.50
N ILE A 83 10.57 -3.69 -8.43
CA ILE A 83 11.43 -3.47 -9.59
C ILE A 83 12.46 -4.59 -9.66
N SER A 84 12.55 -5.22 -10.82
CA SER A 84 13.64 -6.12 -11.19
C SER A 84 14.48 -5.47 -12.30
N ILE A 85 15.79 -5.49 -12.14
CA ILE A 85 16.75 -5.08 -13.16
C ILE A 85 17.43 -6.34 -13.68
N GLY A 86 17.67 -6.41 -14.99
CA GLY A 86 18.44 -7.48 -15.61
C GLY A 86 19.81 -7.66 -14.95
N ARG A 87 20.37 -8.87 -15.10
CA ARG A 87 21.72 -9.16 -14.59
C ARG A 87 22.80 -8.46 -15.41
N THR A 88 22.62 -8.42 -16.73
CA THR A 88 23.55 -7.84 -17.68
C THR A 88 22.97 -6.61 -18.36
N ALA A 89 23.84 -5.73 -18.83
CA ALA A 89 23.51 -4.61 -19.71
C ALA A 89 24.28 -4.74 -21.03
N GLN A 90 23.68 -4.26 -22.11
CA GLN A 90 24.31 -4.17 -23.42
C GLN A 90 25.08 -2.86 -23.53
N ILE A 91 26.34 -2.90 -24.00
CA ILE A 91 27.13 -1.70 -24.30
C ILE A 91 26.73 -1.16 -25.68
N GLU A 92 26.62 0.16 -25.81
CA GLU A 92 26.48 0.80 -27.12
C GLU A 92 27.76 0.58 -27.95
N GLY A 93 27.67 -0.26 -28.99
CA GLY A 93 28.83 -0.78 -29.73
C GLY A 93 29.01 -2.31 -29.64
N GLY A 94 28.22 -2.98 -28.79
CA GLY A 94 28.17 -4.44 -28.68
C GLY A 94 28.85 -4.98 -27.43
N GLY A 95 28.48 -6.21 -27.07
CA GLY A 95 28.92 -6.87 -25.84
C GLY A 95 27.91 -6.73 -24.70
N GLU A 96 27.96 -7.69 -23.77
CA GLU A 96 27.20 -7.68 -22.52
C GLU A 96 28.16 -7.60 -21.35
N VAL A 97 27.78 -6.82 -20.34
CA VAL A 97 28.52 -6.72 -19.07
C VAL A 97 27.59 -6.94 -17.90
N GLU A 98 28.11 -7.52 -16.81
CA GLU A 98 27.36 -7.64 -15.57
C GLU A 98 27.18 -6.26 -14.92
N ILE A 99 25.96 -5.98 -14.45
CA ILE A 99 25.63 -4.72 -13.78
C ILE A 99 25.98 -4.86 -12.30
N PRO A 100 26.89 -4.04 -11.74
CA PRO A 100 27.19 -4.06 -10.32
C PRO A 100 25.97 -3.71 -9.46
N GLU A 101 25.86 -4.29 -8.26
CA GLU A 101 24.68 -4.12 -7.39
C GLU A 101 24.43 -2.64 -7.00
N ILE A 102 25.49 -1.85 -6.84
CA ILE A 102 25.36 -0.41 -6.55
C ILE A 102 24.68 0.34 -7.71
N ILE A 103 24.98 -0.05 -8.96
CA ILE A 103 24.33 0.51 -10.15
C ILE A 103 22.86 0.08 -10.17
N LYS A 104 22.56 -1.20 -9.89
CA LYS A 104 21.18 -1.70 -9.83
C LYS A 104 20.34 -0.94 -8.80
N ALA A 105 20.91 -0.61 -7.63
CA ALA A 105 20.22 0.17 -6.61
C ALA A 105 19.85 1.58 -7.12
N ASN A 106 20.79 2.27 -7.77
CA ASN A 106 20.53 3.59 -8.36
C ASN A 106 19.48 3.53 -9.48
N LEU A 107 19.59 2.54 -10.38
CA LEU A 107 18.60 2.32 -11.44
C LEU A 107 17.20 2.06 -10.87
N LYS A 108 17.10 1.23 -9.82
CA LYS A 108 15.83 0.98 -9.12
C LYS A 108 15.25 2.27 -8.55
N ALA A 109 16.05 3.09 -7.88
CA ALA A 109 15.57 4.35 -7.30
C ALA A 109 15.01 5.30 -8.37
N SER A 110 15.70 5.45 -9.50
CA SER A 110 15.26 6.35 -10.57
C SER A 110 14.09 5.79 -11.39
N ILE A 111 14.00 4.48 -11.56
CA ILE A 111 12.80 3.85 -12.12
C ILE A 111 11.61 4.06 -11.18
N SER A 112 11.77 3.83 -9.87
CA SER A 112 10.72 4.14 -8.87
C SER A 112 10.27 5.60 -8.99
N GLN A 113 11.22 6.54 -9.07
CA GLN A 113 10.90 7.97 -9.20
C GLN A 113 10.16 8.28 -10.50
N LYS A 114 10.54 7.65 -11.63
CA LYS A 114 9.86 7.83 -12.92
C LYS A 114 8.40 7.36 -12.87
N TYR A 115 8.14 6.25 -12.20
CA TYR A 115 6.79 5.69 -12.04
C TYR A 115 6.03 6.31 -10.85
N ALA A 116 6.67 7.04 -9.96
CA ALA A 116 6.04 7.63 -8.77
C ALA A 116 4.79 8.45 -9.10
N ASN A 117 4.79 9.21 -10.20
CA ASN A 117 3.63 9.99 -10.62
C ASN A 117 2.47 9.10 -11.12
N GLN A 118 2.78 8.00 -11.82
CA GLN A 118 1.75 7.04 -12.28
C GLN A 118 1.17 6.25 -11.11
N ILE A 119 2.02 5.89 -10.14
CA ILE A 119 1.60 5.23 -8.90
C ILE A 119 0.73 6.17 -8.06
N PHE A 120 1.08 7.47 -7.98
CA PHE A 120 0.33 8.44 -7.18
C PHE A 120 -1.12 8.56 -7.65
N GLU A 121 -1.36 8.52 -8.97
CA GLU A 121 -2.71 8.47 -9.54
C GLU A 121 -3.48 7.20 -9.14
N GLY A 122 -2.80 6.07 -8.93
CA GLY A 122 -3.40 4.81 -8.47
C GLY A 122 -3.45 4.59 -6.94
N THR A 123 -2.65 5.31 -6.16
CA THR A 123 -2.46 5.08 -4.71
C THR A 123 -3.34 5.98 -3.85
N GLN A 124 -3.82 7.11 -4.40
CA GLN A 124 -4.79 7.98 -3.75
C GLN A 124 -6.23 7.71 -4.21
N ILE A 125 -6.52 6.47 -4.54
CA ILE A 125 -7.90 6.02 -4.58
C ILE A 125 -8.31 5.75 -3.12
N THR A 126 -8.47 6.82 -2.33
CA THR A 126 -9.53 6.82 -1.32
C THR A 126 -10.80 6.87 -2.14
N ASP A 127 -11.20 5.70 -2.66
CA ASP A 127 -12.47 5.54 -3.31
C ASP A 127 -13.50 5.72 -2.21
N GLU A 128 -14.00 6.94 -2.07
CA GLU A 128 -15.25 7.20 -1.40
C GLU A 128 -16.34 6.84 -2.39
N ILE A 129 -16.72 5.56 -2.40
CA ILE A 129 -17.81 5.10 -3.23
C ILE A 129 -19.09 5.30 -2.42
N GLU A 130 -19.91 6.24 -2.87
CA GLU A 130 -21.29 6.36 -2.40
C GLU A 130 -22.14 5.25 -3.03
N VAL A 131 -22.72 4.44 -2.17
CA VAL A 131 -23.57 3.32 -2.53
C VAL A 131 -24.99 3.62 -2.08
N GLU A 132 -25.95 3.55 -3.00
CA GLU A 132 -27.36 3.45 -2.64
C GLU A 132 -27.78 1.97 -2.59
N VAL A 133 -28.30 1.53 -1.45
CA VAL A 133 -28.80 0.17 -1.23
C VAL A 133 -30.29 0.21 -0.99
N ALA A 134 -31.09 -0.47 -1.82
CA ALA A 134 -32.54 -0.53 -1.66
C ALA A 134 -32.95 -1.29 -0.39
N ALA A 135 -34.14 -0.99 0.14
CA ALA A 135 -34.72 -1.69 1.29
C ALA A 135 -34.82 -3.19 1.04
N GLY A 136 -34.42 -4.02 2.01
CA GLY A 136 -34.51 -5.48 1.92
C GLY A 136 -33.49 -6.11 0.96
N THR A 137 -32.45 -5.38 0.57
CA THR A 137 -31.36 -5.87 -0.27
C THR A 137 -29.99 -5.62 0.36
N HIS A 138 -28.97 -6.29 -0.18
CA HIS A 138 -27.58 -5.90 0.01
C HIS A 138 -26.90 -5.76 -1.36
N VAL A 139 -25.98 -4.81 -1.48
CA VAL A 139 -25.15 -4.65 -2.67
C VAL A 139 -23.80 -5.30 -2.40
N ILE A 140 -23.33 -6.13 -3.32
CA ILE A 140 -21.96 -6.64 -3.30
C ILE A 140 -21.13 -5.82 -4.28
N TYR A 141 -20.14 -5.09 -3.76
CA TYR A 141 -19.13 -4.39 -4.54
C TYR A 141 -17.93 -5.30 -4.76
N THR A 142 -17.48 -5.42 -6.00
CA THR A 142 -16.32 -6.25 -6.33
C THR A 142 -15.14 -5.35 -6.68
N ILE A 143 -14.04 -5.52 -5.94
CA ILE A 143 -12.76 -4.88 -6.22
C ILE A 143 -11.82 -5.93 -6.81
N GLU A 144 -11.36 -5.70 -8.02
CA GLU A 144 -10.35 -6.52 -8.65
C GLU A 144 -8.97 -5.94 -8.40
N TRP A 145 -8.04 -6.78 -7.96
CA TRP A 145 -6.65 -6.42 -7.87
C TRP A 145 -5.96 -6.87 -9.15
N VAL A 146 -5.43 -5.90 -9.88
CA VAL A 146 -4.74 -6.14 -11.15
C VAL A 146 -3.26 -5.84 -10.94
N GLN A 147 -2.41 -6.80 -11.30
CA GLN A 147 -0.98 -6.57 -11.44
C GLN A 147 -0.70 -5.99 -12.83
N GLU A 148 -0.11 -4.81 -12.87
CA GLU A 148 0.37 -4.17 -14.09
C GLU A 148 1.89 -4.36 -14.17
N SER A 149 2.35 -4.96 -15.27
CA SER A 149 3.77 -5.26 -15.49
C SER A 149 4.32 -4.46 -16.67
N TYR A 150 5.29 -3.61 -16.40
CA TYR A 150 6.00 -2.78 -17.38
C TYR A 150 7.39 -3.39 -17.63
N THR A 151 7.58 -4.01 -18.79
CA THR A 151 8.89 -4.55 -19.19
C THR A 151 9.48 -3.66 -20.26
N SER A 152 10.66 -3.10 -20.00
CA SER A 152 11.32 -2.16 -20.91
C SER A 152 12.82 -2.10 -20.65
N THR A 153 13.48 -1.05 -21.13
CA THR A 153 14.93 -0.83 -20.98
C THR A 153 15.24 0.54 -20.38
N VAL A 154 16.31 0.63 -19.62
CA VAL A 154 16.90 1.88 -19.12
C VAL A 154 18.27 2.09 -19.75
N ARG A 155 18.52 3.30 -20.24
CA ARG A 155 19.81 3.75 -20.76
C ARG A 155 20.52 4.59 -19.69
N TYR A 156 21.77 4.26 -19.40
CA TYR A 156 22.60 4.99 -18.46
C TYR A 156 24.05 5.11 -18.95
N VAL A 157 24.76 6.11 -18.44
CA VAL A 157 26.17 6.39 -18.74
C VAL A 157 26.98 6.22 -17.46
N ASP A 158 28.07 5.46 -17.51
CA ASP A 158 28.98 5.30 -16.37
C ASP A 158 29.96 6.48 -16.23
N GLY A 159 30.78 6.46 -15.18
CA GLY A 159 31.82 7.47 -14.95
C GLY A 159 32.90 7.55 -16.04
N THR A 160 33.01 6.54 -16.92
CA THR A 160 33.94 6.54 -18.06
C THR A 160 33.32 7.13 -19.33
N GLY A 161 32.05 7.52 -19.30
CA GLY A 161 31.32 8.04 -20.44
C GLY A 161 30.76 6.97 -21.37
N ARG A 162 30.76 5.69 -20.98
CA ARG A 162 30.21 4.60 -21.80
C ARG A 162 28.70 4.47 -21.57
N THR A 163 27.96 4.28 -22.66
CA THR A 163 26.50 4.07 -22.62
C THR A 163 26.17 2.59 -22.50
N TYR A 164 25.23 2.28 -21.59
CA TYR A 164 24.71 0.95 -21.35
C TYR A 164 23.18 0.94 -21.47
N ILE A 165 22.64 -0.20 -21.88
CA ILE A 165 21.20 -0.46 -21.98
C ILE A 165 20.90 -1.70 -21.14
N ALA A 166 20.14 -1.52 -20.05
CA ALA A 166 19.74 -2.61 -19.16
C ALA A 166 18.24 -2.88 -19.27
N PRO A 167 17.80 -4.15 -19.40
CA PRO A 167 16.39 -4.48 -19.31
C PRO A 167 15.90 -4.34 -17.87
N TYR A 168 14.65 -3.95 -17.69
CA TYR A 168 13.99 -3.91 -16.39
C TYR A 168 12.53 -4.37 -16.50
N THR A 169 12.00 -4.83 -15.36
CA THR A 169 10.58 -5.09 -15.16
C THR A 169 10.12 -4.38 -13.92
N TYR A 170 9.16 -3.47 -14.08
CA TYR A 170 8.44 -2.83 -12.99
C TYR A 170 7.06 -3.48 -12.85
N LYS A 171 6.66 -3.84 -11.63
CA LYS A 171 5.34 -4.40 -11.33
C LYS A 171 4.67 -3.58 -10.25
N VAL A 172 3.38 -3.32 -10.44
CA VAL A 172 2.54 -2.61 -9.48
C VAL A 172 1.20 -3.33 -9.34
N GLU A 173 0.68 -3.41 -8.13
CA GLU A 173 -0.62 -4.00 -7.82
C GLU A 173 -1.65 -2.91 -7.56
N VAL A 174 -2.59 -2.73 -8.48
CA VAL A 174 -3.57 -1.65 -8.47
C VAL A 174 -4.97 -2.22 -8.24
N PRO A 175 -5.73 -1.70 -7.27
CA PRO A 175 -7.15 -2.03 -7.15
C PRO A 175 -7.95 -1.34 -8.27
N LYS A 176 -8.83 -2.07 -8.93
CA LYS A 176 -9.77 -1.59 -9.95
C LYS A 176 -11.19 -1.97 -9.53
N GLN A 177 -12.12 -1.04 -9.63
CA GLN A 177 -13.54 -1.33 -9.38
C GLN A 177 -14.09 -2.20 -10.52
N ASN A 178 -14.68 -3.36 -10.18
CA ASN A 178 -15.34 -4.24 -11.15
C ASN A 178 -16.87 -4.31 -10.93
N GLY A 179 -17.49 -3.13 -10.81
CA GLY A 179 -18.94 -2.98 -10.70
C GLY A 179 -19.53 -3.38 -9.34
N SER A 180 -20.86 -3.55 -9.33
CA SER A 180 -21.63 -3.96 -8.17
C SER A 180 -22.86 -4.77 -8.58
N LYS A 181 -23.34 -5.64 -7.69
CA LYS A 181 -24.56 -6.44 -7.89
C LYS A 181 -25.50 -6.33 -6.69
N ASN A 182 -26.79 -6.15 -6.96
CA ASN A 182 -27.83 -6.18 -5.95
C ASN A 182 -28.24 -7.63 -5.67
N VAL A 183 -28.30 -8.01 -4.40
CA VAL A 183 -28.70 -9.34 -3.95
C VAL A 183 -29.84 -9.18 -2.92
N PRO A 184 -30.96 -9.88 -3.08
CA PRO A 184 -32.02 -9.88 -2.08
C PRO A 184 -31.49 -10.38 -0.74
N CYS A 185 -31.94 -9.77 0.35
CA CYS A 185 -31.62 -10.29 1.67
C CYS A 185 -32.26 -11.66 1.89
N PRO A 186 -31.61 -12.56 2.63
CA PRO A 186 -32.21 -13.84 2.96
C PRO A 186 -33.52 -13.57 3.70
N THR A 187 -34.62 -14.09 3.17
CA THR A 187 -35.89 -14.07 3.90
C THR A 187 -35.68 -14.88 5.16
N PRO A 188 -35.94 -14.35 6.37
CA PRO A 188 -35.82 -15.15 7.57
C PRO A 188 -36.79 -16.32 7.44
N THR A 189 -36.27 -17.51 7.16
CA THR A 189 -37.08 -18.72 7.15
C THR A 189 -37.61 -18.87 8.55
N GLN A 190 -38.91 -18.68 8.72
CA GLN A 190 -39.62 -18.65 10.00
C GLN A 190 -39.65 -20.02 10.72
N ASP A 191 -38.80 -20.97 10.31
CA ASP A 191 -38.87 -22.39 10.67
C ASP A 191 -37.79 -22.89 11.65
N ALA A 192 -37.03 -22.00 12.30
CA ALA A 192 -36.09 -22.40 13.36
C ALA A 192 -36.59 -21.99 14.76
N SER A 193 -37.87 -22.22 15.05
CA SER A 193 -38.38 -22.25 16.44
C SER A 193 -38.32 -23.69 16.98
N ALA A 194 -37.13 -24.27 16.98
CA ALA A 194 -36.82 -25.43 17.80
C ALA A 194 -35.38 -25.21 18.29
N ALA A 195 -35.24 -24.41 19.35
CA ALA A 195 -33.98 -24.29 20.04
C ALA A 195 -33.52 -25.70 20.44
N PRO A 196 -32.33 -26.17 20.01
CA PRO A 196 -31.70 -27.32 20.64
C PRO A 196 -31.56 -26.95 22.12
N GLN A 197 -32.17 -27.74 23.00
CA GLN A 197 -31.95 -27.59 24.44
C GLN A 197 -30.46 -27.76 24.69
N ILE A 198 -29.77 -26.66 24.97
CA ILE A 198 -28.36 -26.68 25.36
C ILE A 198 -28.31 -27.44 26.69
N PRO A 199 -27.63 -28.60 26.77
CA PRO A 199 -27.40 -29.26 28.04
C PRO A 199 -26.65 -28.28 28.96
N PRO A 200 -26.95 -28.27 30.27
CA PRO A 200 -26.35 -27.34 31.22
C PRO A 200 -24.82 -27.34 31.10
N ALA A 201 -24.26 -26.14 30.93
CA ALA A 201 -22.83 -25.94 30.77
C ALA A 201 -22.06 -26.54 31.96
N ALA A 202 -21.09 -27.41 31.67
CA ALA A 202 -20.11 -27.83 32.64
C ALA A 202 -19.31 -26.61 33.13
N GLU A 203 -18.96 -26.60 34.41
CA GLU A 203 -18.23 -25.51 35.06
C GLU A 203 -16.94 -25.15 34.30
N PRO A 204 -16.65 -23.86 34.12
CA PRO A 204 -15.44 -23.42 33.44
C PRO A 204 -14.20 -23.85 34.23
N VAL A 205 -13.41 -24.75 33.67
CA VAL A 205 -12.06 -25.03 34.14
C VAL A 205 -11.20 -23.80 33.93
N THR A 206 -10.84 -23.14 35.03
CA THR A 206 -9.90 -22.02 35.07
C THR A 206 -8.57 -22.47 34.48
N PRO A 207 -8.10 -21.91 33.34
CA PRO A 207 -6.79 -22.25 32.81
C PRO A 207 -5.71 -21.77 33.78
N SER A 208 -4.82 -22.69 34.16
CA SER A 208 -3.64 -22.35 34.94
C SER A 208 -2.78 -21.36 34.15
N PRO A 209 -2.26 -20.28 34.78
CA PRO A 209 -1.41 -19.32 34.09
C PRO A 209 -0.15 -20.02 33.54
N PRO A 210 0.34 -19.61 32.35
CA PRO A 210 1.59 -20.13 31.81
C PRO A 210 2.76 -19.78 32.74
N PRO A 211 3.76 -20.66 32.87
CA PRO A 211 4.97 -20.35 33.64
C PRO A 211 5.69 -19.16 33.01
N THR A 212 5.84 -18.09 33.78
CA THR A 212 6.67 -16.94 33.41
C THR A 212 8.14 -17.33 33.52
N GLU A 213 8.79 -17.68 32.41
CA GLU A 213 10.24 -17.80 32.38
C GLU A 213 10.88 -16.40 32.36
N PHE A 214 11.45 -16.01 33.50
CA PHE A 214 12.27 -14.81 33.64
C PHE A 214 13.68 -15.14 33.13
N LEU A 215 13.99 -14.74 31.89
CA LEU A 215 15.37 -14.77 31.40
C LEU A 215 16.12 -13.55 31.97
N GLY A 216 16.75 -13.76 33.11
CA GLY A 216 17.62 -12.78 33.74
C GLY A 216 18.99 -12.69 33.03
N GLY A 217 19.45 -11.46 32.82
CA GLY A 217 20.88 -11.15 32.67
C GLY A 217 21.26 -10.42 31.39
N GLY A 218 21.31 -9.09 31.43
CA GLY A 218 21.96 -8.26 30.41
C GLY A 218 21.16 -6.99 30.11
N SER A 219 21.76 -5.84 30.40
CA SER A 219 21.21 -4.50 30.17
C SER A 219 20.75 -4.30 28.72
N GLY A 220 19.43 -4.36 28.51
CA GLY A 220 18.73 -4.15 27.23
C GLY A 220 17.47 -5.01 27.16
N GLN A 221 16.38 -4.60 27.82
CA GLN A 221 15.16 -5.40 27.93
C GLN A 221 14.33 -5.31 26.64
N LEU A 222 14.40 -6.35 25.80
CA LEU A 222 13.46 -6.56 24.69
C LEU A 222 12.24 -7.30 25.24
N VAL A 223 11.07 -6.65 25.19
CA VAL A 223 9.80 -7.29 25.58
C VAL A 223 9.16 -7.89 24.33
N PHE A 224 9.13 -9.21 24.26
CA PHE A 224 8.39 -9.93 23.22
C PHE A 224 7.00 -10.21 23.74
N SER A 225 5.98 -9.68 23.05
CA SER A 225 4.60 -10.08 23.28
C SER A 225 4.11 -10.78 22.01
N ALA A 226 3.83 -12.08 22.13
CA ALA A 226 3.23 -12.88 21.09
C ALA A 226 1.83 -13.26 21.56
N TRP A 227 0.82 -13.00 20.73
CA TRP A 227 -0.55 -13.42 20.98
C TRP A 227 -1.06 -14.12 19.74
N GLN A 228 -1.69 -15.27 19.94
CA GLN A 228 -2.17 -16.11 18.85
C GLN A 228 -3.66 -15.83 18.65
N ASN A 229 -4.05 -15.39 17.45
CA ASN A 229 -5.45 -15.25 17.07
C ASN A 229 -5.73 -16.19 15.88
N GLY A 230 -6.18 -17.40 16.18
CA GLY A 230 -6.37 -18.46 15.18
C GLY A 230 -5.06 -19.02 14.61
N SER A 231 -5.02 -19.31 13.31
CA SER A 231 -3.87 -19.94 12.64
C SER A 231 -2.79 -18.95 12.17
N GLN A 232 -2.88 -17.67 12.53
CA GLN A 232 -1.89 -16.65 12.16
C GLN A 232 -1.06 -16.23 13.37
N TYR A 233 0.26 -16.18 13.17
CA TYR A 233 1.22 -15.64 14.13
C TYR A 233 1.49 -14.18 13.80
N ASN A 234 1.12 -13.27 14.71
CA ASN A 234 1.53 -11.87 14.65
C ASN A 234 2.52 -11.61 15.78
N SER A 235 3.68 -11.06 15.44
CA SER A 235 4.67 -10.57 16.41
C SER A 235 4.87 -9.07 16.22
N GLN A 236 4.76 -8.30 17.30
CA GLN A 236 5.21 -6.90 17.33
C GLN A 236 6.45 -6.79 18.22
N ILE A 237 7.49 -6.14 17.70
CA ILE A 237 8.70 -5.81 18.46
C ILE A 237 8.58 -4.34 18.87
N TYR A 238 8.48 -4.08 20.17
CA TYR A 238 8.53 -2.73 20.72
C TYR A 238 9.95 -2.42 21.18
N LEU A 239 10.57 -1.40 20.60
CA LEU A 239 11.82 -0.83 21.09
C LEU A 239 11.48 0.26 22.11
N LEU A 240 11.57 -0.07 23.40
CA LEU A 240 11.49 0.92 24.47
C LEU A 240 12.84 1.66 24.56
N ASN A 241 12.88 2.87 24.01
CA ASN A 241 14.02 3.77 24.17
C ASN A 241 13.95 4.39 25.58
N LEU A 242 14.59 3.75 26.56
CA LEU A 242 14.78 4.33 27.88
C LEU A 242 15.85 5.42 27.76
N GLY A 243 15.40 6.66 27.62
CA GLY A 243 16.26 7.83 27.48
C GLY A 243 17.22 7.99 28.66
N THR A 244 18.50 8.11 28.34
CA THR A 244 19.53 8.66 29.22
C THR A 244 20.14 9.87 28.54
N GLY A 245 20.10 11.03 29.19
CA GLY A 245 21.00 12.15 28.90
C GLY A 245 20.33 13.38 28.26
N LEU A 246 19.92 14.32 29.11
CA LEU A 246 19.86 15.74 28.79
C LEU A 246 21.31 16.25 28.78
N ASP A 247 21.91 16.41 27.60
CA ASP A 247 23.11 17.24 27.44
C ASP A 247 22.66 18.64 26.99
N THR A 248 22.80 19.60 27.91
CA THR A 248 22.79 21.03 27.60
C THR A 248 24.05 21.37 26.83
N ILE A 249 23.90 21.79 25.57
CA ILE A 249 24.98 22.43 24.81
C ILE A 249 24.95 23.92 25.18
N ASP A 250 25.91 24.34 26.00
CA ASP A 250 26.30 25.73 26.11
C ASP A 250 27.02 26.13 24.82
N THR A 251 26.55 27.18 24.17
CA THR A 251 27.23 27.86 23.06
C THR A 251 27.97 29.07 23.60
N ASP A 252 29.29 29.08 23.45
CA ASP A 252 30.08 30.31 23.27
C ASP A 252 30.19 30.63 21.77
#